data_AF-A0A1Z5IPM9-F1
#
_entry.id   AF-A0A1Z5IPM9-F1
#
_cell.length_a   1.000
_cell.length_b   1.000
_cell.length_c   1.000
_cell.angle_alpha   90.00
_cell.angle_beta   90.00
_cell.angle_gamma   90.00
#
_symmetry.space_group_name_H-M   'P 1'
#
loop_
_entity.id
_entity.type
_entity.pdbx_description
1 polymer ?
#
loop_
_entity_poly.entity_id
_entity_poly.type
_entity_poly.pdbx_seq_one_letter_code
_entity_poly.pdbx_strand_id
1 'polypeptide(L)'
;MSLKETFVEELENVLNMVGGKDGSKDKLYITRKNVSDNLTKGEKGFGFISFIRSDQAASGRYSGLSVKVNPGEKHYRISLDIGNDGFGYDYQLATLPGTRRRFLNLQKDIISYTKGKNTIKSFCSLDYGDDAPKRQLKELEKEYKDDNIDSHAQDLFVAFVDKPMVTEEVQDQTYSKKDFWLVFKAVAAIYAELRQWSNKGETKVAGKFINALHGDYDETQDTTKCIQNLLDNRQYVVLQGAPGTGKTYLMNQLSRNYESFFTQFHAETTYSDFVGGYKPVTDDKGQLSYQYFEGPLLEAIRAAKEDGSQKVLLMIDEINRANLSNVLGEAFYLFEKQTGQQRRKVELGDPQNPIEIEALPTNLYVIATMNTADRSLAVVDFALRRRFAWFTMYPHSLNSSGNQVFHSKQFEAMDRIFQTYATSEELMLEPGQAYYLTDSENADDLMKDRMEYELLPLIREYLDNGLMIQAKDALNQFFVDELNQTLFI
;
A
#
# COMPACT_ATOMS: atom_id res chain seq x y z
N MET A 1 -10.70 33.03 -29.71
CA MET A 1 -10.79 32.71 -28.27
C MET A 1 -9.56 33.30 -27.61
N SER A 2 -9.68 34.00 -26.47
CA SER A 2 -8.47 34.52 -25.80
C SER A 2 -7.63 33.38 -25.23
N LEU A 3 -6.32 33.58 -25.00
CA LEU A 3 -5.45 32.56 -24.43
C LEU A 3 -6.00 32.04 -23.08
N LYS A 4 -6.56 32.93 -22.27
CA LYS A 4 -7.31 32.59 -21.05
C LYS A 4 -8.49 31.67 -21.32
N GLU A 5 -9.34 31.99 -22.29
CA GLU A 5 -10.51 31.18 -22.61
C GLU A 5 -10.12 29.79 -23.09
N THR A 6 -9.14 29.70 -23.99
CA THR A 6 -8.62 28.42 -24.51
C THR A 6 -8.07 27.55 -23.39
N PHE A 7 -7.20 28.11 -22.53
CA PHE A 7 -6.60 27.34 -21.45
C PHE A 7 -7.64 26.88 -20.41
N VAL A 8 -8.62 27.73 -20.08
CA VAL A 8 -9.72 27.34 -19.19
C VAL A 8 -10.55 26.21 -19.82
N GLU A 9 -10.88 26.28 -21.11
CA GLU A 9 -11.61 25.23 -21.79
C GLU A 9 -10.84 23.90 -21.79
N GLU A 10 -9.53 23.91 -22.00
CA GLU A 10 -8.70 22.71 -21.93
C GLU A 10 -8.71 22.06 -20.54
N LEU A 11 -8.61 22.85 -19.47
CA LEU A 11 -8.69 22.36 -18.10
C LEU A 11 -10.08 21.77 -17.80
N GLU A 12 -11.14 22.45 -18.23
CA GLU A 12 -12.52 21.97 -18.11
C GLU A 12 -12.73 20.67 -18.88
N ASN A 13 -12.16 20.55 -20.08
CA ASN A 13 -12.22 19.33 -20.88
C ASN A 13 -11.61 18.14 -20.16
N VAL A 14 -10.46 18.32 -19.50
CA VAL A 14 -9.85 17.27 -18.67
C VAL A 14 -10.78 16.82 -17.54
N LEU A 15 -11.40 17.76 -16.80
CA LEU A 15 -12.37 17.42 -15.74
C LEU A 15 -13.59 16.68 -16.30
N ASN A 16 -14.09 17.09 -17.46
CA ASN A 16 -15.23 16.44 -18.10
C ASN A 16 -14.90 15.01 -18.54
N MET A 17 -13.66 14.74 -18.98
CA MET A 17 -13.22 13.39 -19.36
C MET A 17 -13.20 12.39 -18.19
N VAL A 18 -13.19 12.90 -16.95
CA VAL A 18 -13.22 12.09 -15.72
C VAL A 18 -14.53 12.21 -14.95
N GLY A 19 -15.61 12.67 -15.60
CA GLY A 19 -16.95 12.68 -15.02
C GLY A 19 -17.43 14.02 -14.45
N GLY A 20 -16.70 15.13 -14.68
CA GLY A 20 -17.12 16.46 -14.23
C GLY A 20 -18.43 17.00 -14.84
N LYS A 21 -19.15 16.19 -15.63
CA LYS A 21 -20.48 16.48 -16.19
C LYS A 21 -21.43 15.32 -15.92
N ASP A 22 -22.69 15.62 -15.66
CA ASP A 22 -23.73 14.61 -15.54
C ASP A 22 -24.30 14.16 -16.90
N GLY A 23 -25.30 13.28 -16.87
CA GLY A 23 -25.96 12.76 -18.06
C GLY A 23 -26.68 13.82 -18.90
N SER A 24 -27.06 14.98 -18.32
CA SER A 24 -27.61 16.13 -19.06
C SER A 24 -26.53 17.06 -19.62
N LYS A 25 -25.25 16.74 -19.40
CA LYS A 25 -24.06 17.51 -19.76
C LYS A 25 -23.87 18.77 -18.91
N ASP A 26 -24.59 18.89 -17.80
CA ASP A 26 -24.42 19.98 -16.84
C ASP A 26 -23.16 19.74 -16.03
N LYS A 27 -22.40 20.81 -15.76
CA LYS A 27 -21.14 20.72 -15.02
C LYS A 27 -21.43 20.46 -13.54
N LEU A 28 -20.73 19.49 -12.96
CA LEU A 28 -20.76 19.18 -11.52
C LEU A 28 -19.83 20.08 -10.69
N TYR A 29 -19.25 21.10 -11.34
CA TYR A 29 -18.33 22.06 -10.75
C TYR A 29 -18.59 23.47 -11.27
N ILE A 30 -18.09 24.45 -10.52
CA ILE A 30 -18.01 25.85 -10.95
C ILE A 30 -16.55 26.21 -11.19
N THR A 31 -16.31 26.83 -12.36
CA THR A 31 -15.01 27.37 -12.73
C THR A 31 -14.90 28.83 -12.30
N ARG A 32 -13.96 29.14 -11.42
CA ARG A 32 -13.60 30.52 -11.08
C ARG A 32 -12.26 30.87 -11.74
N LYS A 33 -12.19 32.01 -12.41
CA LYS A 33 -11.01 32.44 -13.19
C LYS A 33 -10.64 33.89 -12.91
N ASN A 34 -9.64 34.10 -12.06
CA ASN A 34 -9.11 35.43 -11.73
C ASN A 34 -7.73 35.64 -12.36
N VAL A 35 -7.65 35.56 -13.69
CA VAL A 35 -6.43 35.79 -14.47
C VAL A 35 -6.72 36.75 -15.63
N SER A 36 -5.70 37.46 -16.08
CA SER A 36 -5.74 38.28 -17.30
C SER A 36 -5.90 37.41 -18.56
N ASP A 37 -6.17 38.03 -19.71
CA ASP A 37 -6.22 37.29 -20.99
C ASP A 37 -4.91 36.60 -21.35
N ASN A 38 -3.78 37.07 -20.81
CA ASN A 38 -2.44 36.50 -21.02
C ASN A 38 -2.02 35.49 -19.94
N LEU A 39 -2.97 34.99 -19.13
CA LEU A 39 -2.71 34.06 -18.02
C LEU A 39 -1.71 34.61 -16.98
N THR A 40 -1.75 35.91 -16.73
CA THR A 40 -1.03 36.54 -15.62
C THR A 40 -2.01 36.96 -14.53
N LYS A 41 -1.49 37.42 -13.39
CA LYS A 41 -2.28 37.98 -12.29
C LYS A 41 -3.21 39.08 -12.80
N GLY A 42 -4.49 39.00 -12.43
CA GLY A 42 -5.51 39.99 -12.80
C GLY A 42 -5.38 41.32 -12.04
N GLU A 43 -6.27 42.27 -12.31
CA GLU A 43 -6.22 43.64 -11.73
C GLU A 43 -6.46 43.70 -10.22
N LYS A 44 -7.11 42.69 -9.62
CA LYS A 44 -7.39 42.61 -8.18
C LYS A 44 -7.18 41.18 -7.66
N GLY A 45 -6.47 41.04 -6.54
CA GLY A 45 -6.31 39.76 -5.84
C GLY A 45 -5.31 38.82 -6.49
N PHE A 46 -5.43 37.52 -6.19
CA PHE A 46 -4.49 36.48 -6.61
C PHE A 46 -4.84 35.89 -7.98
N GLY A 47 -3.84 35.54 -8.79
CA GLY A 47 -3.96 34.89 -10.10
C GLY A 47 -4.28 33.41 -9.99
N PHE A 48 -5.49 32.99 -10.37
CA PHE A 48 -5.88 31.57 -10.31
C PHE A 48 -6.99 31.18 -11.29
N ILE A 49 -7.04 29.88 -11.59
CA ILE A 49 -8.19 29.16 -12.15
C ILE A 49 -8.51 28.04 -11.17
N SER A 50 -9.74 27.94 -10.67
CA SER A 50 -10.12 26.93 -9.68
C SER A 50 -11.45 26.26 -10.01
N PHE A 51 -11.55 25.00 -9.63
CA PHE A 51 -12.72 24.15 -9.80
C PHE A 51 -13.27 23.77 -8.42
N ILE A 52 -14.46 24.29 -8.12
CA ILE A 52 -15.14 24.09 -6.84
C ILE A 52 -16.47 23.38 -7.06
N ARG A 53 -17.10 22.91 -5.98
CA ARG A 53 -18.42 22.28 -6.03
C ARG A 53 -19.46 23.21 -6.70
N SER A 54 -20.40 22.60 -7.42
CA SER A 54 -21.48 23.29 -8.12
C SER A 54 -22.46 24.04 -7.21
N ASP A 55 -22.49 23.73 -5.91
CA ASP A 55 -23.34 24.39 -4.92
C ASP A 55 -22.74 25.68 -4.33
N GLN A 56 -21.49 26.01 -4.66
CA GLN A 56 -20.81 27.21 -4.20
C GLN A 56 -21.11 28.42 -5.09
N ALA A 57 -20.87 29.64 -4.59
CA ALA A 57 -21.01 30.83 -5.42
C ALA A 57 -19.97 30.88 -6.56
N ALA A 58 -20.23 31.59 -7.65
CA ALA A 58 -19.22 31.82 -8.70
C ALA A 58 -18.17 32.89 -8.34
N SER A 59 -18.37 33.62 -7.24
CA SER A 59 -17.46 34.66 -6.75
C SER A 59 -17.53 34.78 -5.22
N GLY A 60 -16.56 35.47 -4.62
CA GLY A 60 -16.50 35.68 -3.17
C GLY A 60 -15.88 34.50 -2.41
N ARG A 61 -16.22 34.38 -1.13
CA ARG A 61 -15.74 33.29 -0.26
C ARG A 61 -16.42 31.96 -0.65
N TYR A 62 -15.83 30.85 -0.27
CA TYR A 62 -16.36 29.49 -0.50
C TYR A 62 -15.76 28.54 0.52
N SER A 63 -16.44 27.42 0.75
CA SER A 63 -15.98 26.32 1.58
C SER A 63 -15.68 25.08 0.73
N GLY A 64 -14.88 24.17 1.28
CA GLY A 64 -14.62 22.85 0.69
C GLY A 64 -13.31 22.77 -0.09
N LEU A 65 -13.04 21.56 -0.58
CA LEU A 65 -11.87 21.25 -1.38
C LEU A 65 -11.99 21.88 -2.77
N SER A 66 -10.88 22.43 -3.27
CA SER A 66 -10.78 22.91 -4.65
C SER A 66 -9.51 22.40 -5.33
N VAL A 67 -9.62 22.14 -6.63
CA VAL A 67 -8.45 22.01 -7.50
C VAL A 67 -8.17 23.38 -8.08
N LYS A 68 -6.93 23.84 -7.94
CA LYS A 68 -6.50 25.17 -8.37
C LYS A 68 -5.27 25.09 -9.25
N VAL A 69 -5.22 25.99 -10.24
CA VAL A 69 -4.06 26.29 -11.06
C VAL A 69 -3.72 27.76 -10.86
N ASN A 70 -2.52 28.06 -10.39
CA ASN A 70 -1.98 29.41 -10.29
C ASN A 70 -0.89 29.60 -11.35
N PRO A 71 -1.16 30.37 -12.41
CA PRO A 71 -0.15 30.71 -13.41
C PRO A 71 0.98 31.58 -12.84
N GLY A 72 2.22 31.23 -13.16
CA GLY A 72 3.41 32.04 -12.89
C GLY A 72 4.18 32.36 -14.18
N GLU A 73 5.33 33.02 -14.03
CA GLU A 73 6.17 33.43 -15.17
C GLU A 73 6.80 32.24 -15.89
N LYS A 74 7.43 31.32 -15.15
CA LYS A 74 8.13 30.14 -15.68
C LYS A 74 7.47 28.83 -15.30
N HIS A 75 6.94 28.74 -14.09
CA HIS A 75 6.23 27.56 -13.59
C HIS A 75 4.79 27.91 -13.22
N TYR A 76 3.93 26.91 -13.33
CA TYR A 76 2.55 26.95 -12.83
C TYR A 76 2.47 26.08 -11.59
N ARG A 77 1.63 26.49 -10.64
CA ARG A 77 1.29 25.70 -9.46
C ARG A 77 -0.04 25.01 -9.69
N ILE A 78 -0.08 23.70 -9.51
CA ILE A 78 -1.30 22.90 -9.42
C ILE A 78 -1.47 22.52 -7.96
N SER A 79 -2.65 22.73 -7.38
CA SER A 79 -2.89 22.38 -5.99
C SER A 79 -4.27 21.81 -5.71
N LEU A 80 -4.35 21.05 -4.62
CA LEU A 80 -5.57 20.79 -3.88
C LEU A 80 -5.54 21.67 -2.64
N ASP A 81 -6.53 22.54 -2.49
CA ASP A 81 -6.62 23.46 -1.35
C ASP A 81 -8.00 23.47 -0.71
N ILE A 82 -8.09 24.23 0.39
CA ILE A 82 -9.33 24.46 1.12
C ILE A 82 -9.77 25.90 0.88
N GLY A 83 -11.07 26.10 0.66
CA GLY A 83 -11.67 27.42 0.54
C GLY A 83 -11.52 28.27 1.80
N ASN A 84 -11.64 29.60 1.63
CA ASN A 84 -11.45 30.56 2.73
C ASN A 84 -12.47 30.44 3.87
N ASP A 85 -13.58 29.72 3.67
CA ASP A 85 -14.55 29.39 4.72
C ASP A 85 -14.27 28.03 5.38
N GLY A 86 -13.11 27.45 5.12
CA GLY A 86 -12.70 26.14 5.62
C GLY A 86 -13.35 24.99 4.84
N PHE A 87 -13.40 23.81 5.47
CA PHE A 87 -13.83 22.57 4.80
C PHE A 87 -15.33 22.52 4.46
N GLY A 88 -16.18 23.21 5.21
CA GLY A 88 -17.64 23.06 5.08
C GLY A 88 -18.06 21.58 5.08
N TYR A 89 -18.84 21.18 4.08
CA TYR A 89 -19.30 19.80 3.91
C TYR A 89 -18.21 18.80 3.50
N ASP A 90 -17.02 19.26 3.11
CA ASP A 90 -15.94 18.38 2.69
C ASP A 90 -15.03 17.95 3.83
N TYR A 91 -15.33 18.33 5.08
CA TYR A 91 -14.48 17.98 6.23
C TYR A 91 -14.30 16.48 6.35
N GLN A 92 -15.38 15.71 6.32
CA GLN A 92 -15.34 14.25 6.38
C GLN A 92 -14.49 13.69 5.24
N LEU A 93 -14.76 14.13 4.00
CA LEU A 93 -14.00 13.72 2.80
C LEU A 93 -12.50 14.01 2.93
N ALA A 94 -12.12 15.18 3.42
CA ALA A 94 -10.72 15.56 3.61
C ALA A 94 -10.03 14.72 4.70
N THR A 95 -10.76 14.37 5.76
CA THR A 95 -10.23 13.57 6.88
C THR A 95 -10.19 12.06 6.62
N LEU A 96 -10.79 11.57 5.53
CA LEU A 96 -10.70 10.16 5.17
C LEU A 96 -9.23 9.76 4.91
N PRO A 97 -8.76 8.61 5.46
CA PRO A 97 -7.41 8.14 5.23
C PRO A 97 -7.05 7.98 3.74
N GLY A 98 -8.02 7.53 2.92
CA GLY A 98 -7.83 7.34 1.49
C GLY A 98 -7.61 8.63 0.72
N THR A 99 -8.25 9.73 1.11
CA THR A 99 -8.07 11.05 0.48
C THR A 99 -6.62 11.49 0.55
N ARG A 100 -6.04 11.44 1.74
CA ARG A 100 -4.62 11.73 1.95
C ARG A 100 -3.73 10.74 1.18
N ARG A 101 -4.03 9.44 1.25
CA ARG A 101 -3.23 8.39 0.62
C ARG A 101 -3.10 8.60 -0.89
N ARG A 102 -4.18 8.96 -1.59
CA ARG A 102 -4.15 9.20 -3.05
C ARG A 102 -3.16 10.30 -3.43
N PHE A 103 -3.14 11.41 -2.70
CA PHE A 103 -2.22 12.51 -2.98
C PHE A 103 -0.78 12.26 -2.51
N LEU A 104 -0.57 11.50 -1.43
CA LEU A 104 0.77 11.03 -1.05
C LEU A 104 1.35 10.07 -2.09
N ASN A 105 0.54 9.17 -2.62
CA ASN A 105 0.94 8.29 -3.72
C ASN A 105 1.26 9.11 -4.97
N LEU A 106 0.39 10.06 -5.36
CA LEU A 106 0.68 10.98 -6.46
C LEU A 106 2.00 11.75 -6.25
N GLN A 107 2.28 12.22 -5.04
CA GLN A 107 3.55 12.87 -4.74
C GLN A 107 4.74 11.93 -4.95
N LYS A 108 4.65 10.69 -4.48
CA LYS A 108 5.66 9.64 -4.71
C LYS A 108 5.86 9.37 -6.20
N ASP A 109 4.78 9.28 -6.97
CA ASP A 109 4.83 9.02 -8.41
C ASP A 109 5.47 10.17 -9.17
N ILE A 110 5.14 11.42 -8.83
CA ILE A 110 5.81 12.62 -9.37
C ILE A 110 7.30 12.58 -9.08
N ILE A 111 7.72 12.25 -7.85
CA ILE A 111 9.13 12.15 -7.47
C ILE A 111 9.84 11.04 -8.26
N SER A 112 9.17 9.91 -8.47
CA SER A 112 9.72 8.80 -9.27
C SER A 112 9.87 9.19 -10.75
N TYR A 113 8.83 9.78 -11.33
CA TYR A 113 8.80 10.27 -12.71
C TYR A 113 9.90 11.31 -13.00
N THR A 114 10.18 12.16 -12.02
CA THR A 114 11.20 13.23 -12.10
C THR A 114 12.60 12.77 -11.71
N LYS A 115 12.81 11.49 -11.37
CA LYS A 115 14.13 11.02 -10.94
C LYS A 115 15.15 11.23 -12.06
N GLY A 116 16.10 12.14 -11.84
CA GLY A 116 17.11 12.56 -12.84
C GLY A 116 16.68 13.72 -13.75
N LYS A 117 15.47 14.26 -13.61
CA LYS A 117 14.92 15.42 -14.31
C LYS A 117 14.43 16.44 -13.27
N ASN A 118 15.14 17.54 -13.06
CA ASN A 118 14.77 18.56 -12.05
C ASN A 118 13.55 19.44 -12.45
N THR A 119 12.50 18.87 -13.06
CA THR A 119 11.42 19.65 -13.69
C THR A 119 10.18 19.86 -12.84
N ILE A 120 9.88 18.95 -11.88
CA ILE A 120 8.69 19.07 -11.02
C ILE A 120 9.09 18.95 -9.57
N LYS A 121 8.58 19.86 -8.74
CA LYS A 121 8.66 19.78 -7.27
C LYS A 121 7.27 19.73 -6.68
N SER A 122 7.08 18.90 -5.66
CA SER A 122 5.75 18.68 -5.07
C SER A 122 5.79 18.57 -3.55
N PHE A 123 4.66 18.93 -2.94
CA PHE A 123 4.40 18.87 -1.50
C PHE A 123 3.04 18.23 -1.26
N CYS A 124 2.91 17.45 -0.18
CA CYS A 124 1.64 16.91 0.29
C CYS A 124 1.62 16.92 1.83
N SER A 125 0.52 17.36 2.43
CA SER A 125 0.34 17.34 3.88
C SER A 125 0.13 15.91 4.39
N LEU A 126 0.68 15.60 5.55
CA LEU A 126 0.45 14.32 6.26
C LEU A 126 -0.84 14.33 7.07
N ASP A 127 -1.37 15.51 7.37
CA ASP A 127 -2.63 15.67 8.09
C ASP A 127 -3.46 16.72 7.36
N TYR A 128 -4.60 16.28 6.85
CA TYR A 128 -5.55 17.13 6.15
C TYR A 128 -6.55 17.77 7.11
N GLY A 129 -6.61 17.37 8.38
CA GLY A 129 -7.37 18.05 9.42
C GLY A 129 -6.65 19.25 10.04
N ASP A 130 -5.32 19.34 9.84
CA ASP A 130 -4.49 20.42 10.37
C ASP A 130 -4.30 21.54 9.34
N ASP A 131 -4.84 22.72 9.64
CA ASP A 131 -4.76 23.94 8.83
C ASP A 131 -3.54 24.82 9.18
N ALA A 132 -2.63 24.35 10.05
CA ALA A 132 -1.43 25.08 10.41
C ALA A 132 -0.48 25.26 9.20
N PRO A 133 0.27 26.38 9.15
CA PRO A 133 1.20 26.63 8.07
C PRO A 133 2.29 25.55 7.96
N LYS A 134 2.42 24.93 6.80
CA LYS A 134 3.35 23.81 6.58
C LYS A 134 4.76 24.33 6.27
N ARG A 135 5.73 24.03 7.14
CA ARG A 135 7.13 24.50 7.01
C ARG A 135 7.78 24.07 5.69
N GLN A 136 7.62 22.81 5.30
CA GLN A 136 8.18 22.28 4.06
C GLN A 136 7.60 22.97 2.83
N LEU A 137 6.29 23.24 2.82
CA LEU A 137 5.67 24.02 1.75
C LEU A 137 6.26 25.44 1.67
N LYS A 138 6.43 26.12 2.81
CA LYS A 138 7.05 27.46 2.85
C LYS A 138 8.50 27.47 2.37
N GLU A 139 9.26 26.41 2.62
CA GLU A 139 10.62 26.27 2.11
C GLU A 139 10.60 26.10 0.58
N LEU A 140 9.70 25.26 0.07
CA LEU A 140 9.49 25.07 -1.37
C LEU A 140 9.05 26.36 -2.08
N GLU A 141 8.10 27.10 -1.51
CA GLU A 141 7.61 28.36 -2.09
C GLU A 141 8.69 29.44 -2.23
N LYS A 142 9.72 29.41 -1.39
CA LYS A 142 10.85 30.35 -1.51
C LYS A 142 11.68 30.09 -2.79
N GLU A 143 11.76 28.85 -3.24
CA GLU A 143 12.48 28.49 -4.48
C GLU A 143 11.80 29.07 -5.73
N TYR A 144 10.47 29.26 -5.67
CA TYR A 144 9.65 29.76 -6.78
C TYR A 144 9.21 31.22 -6.62
N LYS A 145 9.82 31.97 -5.69
CA LYS A 145 9.43 33.35 -5.40
C LYS A 145 9.50 34.26 -6.63
N ASP A 146 10.50 34.05 -7.48
CA ASP A 146 10.74 34.87 -8.68
C ASP A 146 9.71 34.63 -9.79
N ASP A 147 8.91 33.57 -9.70
CA ASP A 147 7.84 33.29 -10.68
C ASP A 147 6.55 34.05 -10.40
N ASN A 148 6.50 34.82 -9.32
CA ASN A 148 5.34 35.61 -8.89
C ASN A 148 4.05 34.77 -8.77
N ILE A 149 4.18 33.49 -8.41
CA ILE A 149 3.07 32.57 -8.19
C ILE A 149 2.44 32.88 -6.83
N ASP A 150 1.13 33.15 -6.84
CA ASP A 150 0.40 33.40 -5.62
C ASP A 150 0.24 32.10 -4.78
N SER A 151 0.56 32.18 -3.49
CA SER A 151 0.47 31.07 -2.53
C SER A 151 -0.86 31.05 -1.77
N HIS A 152 -1.36 29.85 -1.43
CA HIS A 152 -2.47 29.68 -0.52
C HIS A 152 -1.99 29.05 0.80
N ALA A 153 -2.39 29.59 1.94
CA ALA A 153 -1.91 29.10 3.24
C ALA A 153 -2.47 27.69 3.59
N GLN A 154 -3.56 27.28 2.93
CA GLN A 154 -4.31 26.06 3.21
C GLN A 154 -4.20 25.02 2.08
N ASP A 155 -3.06 24.97 1.38
CA ASP A 155 -2.83 23.91 0.40
C ASP A 155 -2.53 22.58 1.09
N LEU A 156 -3.22 21.55 0.64
CA LEU A 156 -3.08 20.17 1.10
C LEU A 156 -2.10 19.40 0.21
N PHE A 157 -2.12 19.67 -1.09
CA PHE A 157 -1.17 19.14 -2.07
C PHE A 157 -0.77 20.25 -3.04
N VAL A 158 0.49 20.29 -3.45
CA VAL A 158 1.02 21.26 -4.40
C VAL A 158 2.01 20.58 -5.34
N ALA A 159 1.98 20.94 -6.63
CA ALA A 159 3.01 20.65 -7.59
C ALA A 159 3.37 21.92 -8.39
N PHE A 160 4.66 22.25 -8.42
CA PHE A 160 5.22 23.28 -9.28
C PHE A 160 5.75 22.62 -10.54
N VAL A 161 5.19 22.98 -11.68
CA VAL A 161 5.45 22.37 -12.98
C VAL A 161 5.78 23.46 -13.99
N ASP A 162 6.64 23.17 -14.97
CA ASP A 162 6.92 24.10 -16.07
C ASP A 162 5.64 24.62 -16.73
N LYS A 163 5.64 25.92 -17.06
CA LYS A 163 4.55 26.59 -17.77
C LYS A 163 4.24 25.83 -19.07
N PRO A 164 2.98 25.39 -19.29
CA PRO A 164 2.62 24.68 -20.50
C PRO A 164 2.64 25.62 -21.71
N MET A 165 2.95 25.06 -22.89
CA MET A 165 2.59 25.69 -24.15
C MET A 165 1.10 25.44 -24.42
N VAL A 166 0.33 26.51 -24.63
CA VAL A 166 -1.09 26.44 -24.99
C VAL A 166 -1.16 26.64 -26.52
N THR A 167 -1.45 25.58 -27.27
CA THR A 167 -1.59 25.59 -28.74
C THR A 167 -2.86 24.82 -29.13
N GLU A 168 -3.54 25.24 -30.20
CA GLU A 168 -4.86 24.72 -30.64
C GLU A 168 -4.93 23.22 -30.97
N GLU A 169 -3.84 22.46 -30.93
CA GLU A 169 -3.80 21.03 -31.27
C GLU A 169 -3.14 20.20 -30.16
N VAL A 170 -3.97 19.59 -29.30
CA VAL A 170 -3.53 18.43 -28.49
C VAL A 170 -3.75 17.17 -29.34
N GLN A 171 -2.92 16.99 -30.37
CA GLN A 171 -2.80 15.72 -31.12
C GLN A 171 -1.38 15.16 -31.01
N ASP A 172 -1.19 14.46 -29.91
CA ASP A 172 -0.30 13.31 -29.67
C ASP A 172 1.25 13.36 -29.90
N GLN A 173 1.92 12.66 -28.97
CA GLN A 173 3.32 12.13 -28.92
C GLN A 173 4.54 13.03 -29.23
N THR A 174 5.13 13.62 -28.20
CA THR A 174 6.59 13.59 -27.94
C THR A 174 6.92 14.00 -26.49
N TYR A 175 7.94 13.36 -25.91
CA TYR A 175 8.18 13.16 -24.47
C TYR A 175 8.83 14.32 -23.70
N SER A 176 8.66 15.60 -24.07
CA SER A 176 9.27 16.70 -23.27
C SER A 176 8.44 17.98 -23.06
N LYS A 177 7.13 17.97 -23.35
CA LYS A 177 6.25 19.15 -23.11
C LYS A 177 4.85 18.80 -22.56
N LYS A 178 4.73 17.71 -21.77
CA LYS A 178 3.45 17.20 -21.24
C LYS A 178 3.32 17.21 -19.71
N ASP A 179 4.36 17.59 -18.96
CA ASP A 179 4.44 17.47 -17.50
C ASP A 179 3.26 18.13 -16.78
N PHE A 180 2.92 19.37 -17.15
CA PHE A 180 1.77 20.09 -16.59
C PHE A 180 0.48 19.27 -16.75
N TRP A 181 0.24 18.76 -17.95
CA TRP A 181 -0.96 18.01 -18.25
C TRP A 181 -0.98 16.63 -17.59
N LEU A 182 0.17 15.96 -17.44
CA LEU A 182 0.26 14.71 -16.69
C LEU A 182 -0.16 14.92 -15.23
N VAL A 183 0.43 15.92 -14.58
CA VAL A 183 0.11 16.25 -13.19
C VAL A 183 -1.33 16.73 -13.04
N PHE A 184 -1.79 17.65 -13.89
CA PHE A 184 -3.15 18.18 -13.80
C PHE A 184 -4.19 17.10 -14.04
N LYS A 185 -3.98 16.21 -15.02
CA LYS A 185 -4.87 15.07 -15.28
C LYS A 185 -4.96 14.12 -14.09
N ALA A 186 -3.83 13.82 -13.45
CA ALA A 186 -3.82 12.98 -12.25
C ALA A 186 -4.55 13.65 -11.08
N VAL A 187 -4.31 14.94 -10.82
CA VAL A 187 -5.02 15.71 -9.78
C VAL A 187 -6.52 15.77 -10.06
N ALA A 188 -6.91 16.04 -11.31
CA ALA A 188 -8.32 16.10 -11.71
C ALA A 188 -9.01 14.74 -11.58
N ALA A 189 -8.33 13.65 -11.95
CA ALA A 189 -8.82 12.28 -11.79
C ALA A 189 -9.05 11.94 -10.32
N ILE A 190 -8.06 12.16 -9.45
CA ILE A 190 -8.20 11.93 -8.01
C ILE A 190 -9.35 12.79 -7.45
N TYR A 191 -9.43 14.06 -7.85
CA TYR A 191 -10.50 14.95 -7.39
C TYR A 191 -11.90 14.44 -7.80
N ALA A 192 -12.05 13.98 -9.05
CA ALA A 192 -13.31 13.39 -9.53
C ALA A 192 -13.67 12.10 -8.80
N GLU A 193 -12.69 11.24 -8.48
CA GLU A 193 -12.89 10.03 -7.68
C GLU A 193 -13.38 10.36 -6.27
N LEU A 194 -12.75 11.33 -5.60
CA LEU A 194 -13.15 11.78 -4.26
C LEU A 194 -14.58 12.33 -4.24
N ARG A 195 -15.02 12.92 -5.35
CA ARG A 195 -16.37 13.46 -5.54
C ARG A 195 -17.38 12.43 -6.04
N GLN A 196 -16.94 11.21 -6.36
CA GLN A 196 -17.76 10.15 -6.96
C GLN A 196 -18.46 10.62 -8.26
N TRP A 197 -17.74 11.37 -9.09
CA TRP A 197 -18.27 11.92 -10.34
C TRP A 197 -18.29 10.90 -11.49
N SER A 198 -17.30 10.02 -11.54
CA SER A 198 -17.04 9.17 -12.70
C SER A 198 -18.01 7.99 -12.80
N ASN A 199 -18.54 7.74 -14.00
CA ASN A 199 -19.15 6.45 -14.36
C ASN A 199 -18.08 5.40 -14.76
N LYS A 200 -18.50 4.16 -15.04
CA LYS A 200 -17.59 3.04 -15.38
C LYS A 200 -16.61 3.35 -16.53
N GLY A 201 -17.02 4.10 -17.54
CA GLY A 201 -16.15 4.50 -18.65
C GLY A 201 -15.11 5.53 -18.22
N GLU A 202 -15.55 6.54 -17.47
CA GLU A 202 -14.72 7.62 -16.96
C GLU A 202 -13.74 7.15 -15.88
N THR A 203 -14.12 6.19 -15.02
CA THR A 203 -13.21 5.57 -14.04
C THR A 203 -12.00 4.96 -14.73
N LYS A 204 -12.17 4.34 -15.90
CA LYS A 204 -11.03 3.82 -16.68
C LYS A 204 -10.14 4.93 -17.21
N VAL A 205 -10.71 6.08 -17.57
CA VAL A 205 -9.94 7.26 -18.02
C VAL A 205 -9.18 7.87 -16.84
N ALA A 206 -9.83 8.03 -15.68
CA ALA A 206 -9.22 8.49 -14.44
C ALA A 206 -8.03 7.61 -14.03
N GLY A 207 -8.20 6.28 -14.05
CA GLY A 207 -7.10 5.34 -13.77
C GLY A 207 -5.92 5.51 -14.74
N LYS A 208 -6.18 5.70 -16.05
CA LYS A 208 -5.10 6.01 -17.01
C LYS A 208 -4.38 7.32 -16.70
N PHE A 209 -5.09 8.33 -16.22
CA PHE A 209 -4.50 9.62 -15.87
C PHE A 209 -3.63 9.54 -14.62
N ILE A 210 -4.10 8.84 -13.59
CA ILE A 210 -3.33 8.59 -12.36
C ILE A 210 -2.08 7.78 -12.70
N ASN A 211 -2.24 6.70 -13.48
CA ASN A 211 -1.16 5.78 -13.79
C ASN A 211 -0.13 6.33 -14.79
N ALA A 212 -0.42 7.43 -15.48
CA ALA A 212 0.52 8.02 -16.43
C ALA A 212 1.79 8.59 -15.77
N LEU A 213 1.78 8.80 -14.45
CA LEU A 213 2.93 9.23 -13.66
C LEU A 213 3.61 8.08 -12.92
N HIS A 214 3.01 6.89 -12.88
CA HIS A 214 3.73 5.71 -12.41
C HIS A 214 4.91 5.50 -13.36
N GLY A 215 6.13 5.60 -12.83
CA GLY A 215 7.33 5.27 -13.59
C GLY A 215 7.36 3.79 -13.98
N ASP A 216 8.47 3.30 -14.54
CA ASP A 216 8.74 1.86 -14.75
C ASP A 216 8.91 1.11 -13.40
N TYR A 217 8.08 1.42 -12.41
CA TYR A 217 7.82 0.56 -11.28
C TYR A 217 6.97 -0.58 -11.81
N ASP A 218 7.68 -1.59 -12.27
CA ASP A 218 7.12 -2.81 -12.78
C ASP A 218 6.32 -3.50 -11.66
N GLU A 219 5.01 -3.25 -11.58
CA GLU A 219 4.10 -4.03 -10.73
C GLU A 219 4.09 -5.52 -11.14
N THR A 220 4.64 -5.85 -12.32
CA THR A 220 4.91 -7.23 -12.73
C THR A 220 6.25 -7.77 -12.22
N GLN A 221 6.92 -7.08 -11.29
CA GLN A 221 7.98 -7.71 -10.50
C GLN A 221 7.40 -8.99 -9.89
N ASP A 222 7.85 -10.11 -10.43
CA ASP A 222 7.58 -11.44 -9.91
C ASP A 222 7.96 -11.43 -8.43
N THR A 223 6.93 -11.31 -7.57
CA THR A 223 7.07 -11.22 -6.10
C THR A 223 7.97 -12.34 -5.59
N THR A 224 7.89 -13.52 -6.22
CA THR A 224 8.77 -14.66 -5.98
C THR A 224 10.23 -14.33 -6.21
N LYS A 225 10.58 -13.72 -7.35
CA LYS A 225 11.97 -13.29 -7.65
C LYS A 225 12.44 -12.20 -6.69
N CYS A 226 11.57 -11.26 -6.34
CA CYS A 226 11.91 -10.21 -5.39
C CYS A 226 12.28 -10.79 -4.02
N ILE A 227 11.45 -11.71 -3.52
CA ILE A 227 11.68 -12.39 -2.24
C ILE A 227 12.86 -13.36 -2.33
N GLN A 228 13.04 -14.06 -3.44
CA GLN A 228 14.21 -14.91 -3.67
C GLN A 228 15.51 -14.07 -3.59
N ASN A 229 15.57 -12.93 -4.28
CA ASN A 229 16.69 -12.01 -4.19
C ASN A 229 16.89 -11.47 -2.77
N LEU A 230 15.80 -11.18 -2.05
CA LEU A 230 15.89 -10.75 -0.66
C LEU A 230 16.47 -11.85 0.23
N LEU A 231 16.04 -13.09 0.04
CA LEU A 231 16.51 -14.26 0.77
C LEU A 231 17.98 -14.55 0.48
N ASP A 232 18.40 -14.49 -0.79
CA ASP A 232 19.81 -14.65 -1.18
C ASP A 232 20.70 -13.56 -0.56
N ASN A 233 20.22 -12.31 -0.46
CA ASN A 233 20.99 -11.20 0.09
C ASN A 233 20.96 -11.11 1.62
N ARG A 234 19.85 -11.49 2.27
CA ARG A 234 19.60 -11.25 3.70
C ARG A 234 19.56 -12.52 4.54
N GLN A 235 19.40 -13.70 3.92
CA GLN A 235 19.29 -15.04 4.51
C GLN A 235 18.08 -15.26 5.41
N TYR A 236 17.66 -14.27 6.20
CA TYR A 236 16.55 -14.37 7.14
C TYR A 236 15.45 -13.40 6.75
N VAL A 237 14.31 -13.93 6.31
CA VAL A 237 13.19 -13.13 5.77
C VAL A 237 11.90 -13.49 6.49
N VAL A 238 11.12 -12.48 6.87
CA VAL A 238 9.75 -12.63 7.35
C VAL A 238 8.80 -12.04 6.31
N LEU A 239 7.90 -12.88 5.80
CA LEU A 239 6.75 -12.48 4.99
C LEU A 239 5.61 -12.11 5.95
N GLN A 240 5.22 -10.84 5.98
CA GLN A 240 4.10 -10.38 6.79
C GLN A 240 2.97 -9.85 5.90
N GLY A 241 1.73 -9.92 6.36
CA GLY A 241 0.62 -9.31 5.63
C GLY A 241 -0.73 -9.92 6.00
N ALA A 242 -1.77 -9.38 5.37
CA ALA A 242 -3.15 -9.80 5.59
C ALA A 242 -3.39 -11.29 5.31
N PRO A 243 -4.41 -11.92 5.92
CA PRO A 243 -4.79 -13.30 5.59
C PRO A 243 -5.14 -13.44 4.10
N GLY A 244 -4.87 -14.61 3.52
CA GLY A 244 -5.20 -14.88 2.11
C GLY A 244 -4.27 -14.23 1.08
N THR A 245 -3.17 -13.59 1.49
CA THR A 245 -2.18 -12.97 0.58
C THR A 245 -1.17 -13.95 -0.03
N GLY A 246 -1.24 -15.25 0.34
CA GLY A 246 -0.39 -16.29 -0.26
C GLY A 246 1.01 -16.44 0.34
N LYS A 247 1.26 -15.95 1.58
CA LYS A 247 2.56 -16.07 2.27
C LYS A 247 3.08 -17.51 2.34
N THR A 248 2.29 -18.43 2.88
CA THR A 248 2.65 -19.86 3.02
C THR A 248 2.77 -20.54 1.67
N TYR A 249 1.91 -20.18 0.70
CA TYR A 249 2.03 -20.66 -0.69
C TYR A 249 3.39 -20.27 -1.30
N LEU A 250 3.79 -19.01 -1.15
CA LEU A 250 5.04 -18.50 -1.70
C LEU A 250 6.25 -19.12 -1.01
N MET A 251 6.20 -19.28 0.30
CA MET A 251 7.20 -20.01 1.07
C MET A 251 7.41 -21.44 0.53
N ASN A 252 6.33 -22.18 0.26
CA ASN A 252 6.37 -23.52 -0.33
C ASN A 252 6.86 -23.54 -1.79
N GLN A 253 6.64 -22.47 -2.54
CA GLN A 253 7.17 -22.36 -3.90
C GLN A 253 8.69 -22.16 -3.90
N LEU A 254 9.19 -21.31 -2.99
CA LEU A 254 10.61 -21.03 -2.83
C LEU A 254 11.39 -22.25 -2.33
N SER A 255 10.80 -23.06 -1.46
CA SER A 255 11.46 -24.23 -0.85
C SER A 255 11.88 -25.32 -1.83
N ARG A 256 11.30 -25.36 -3.03
CA ARG A 256 11.62 -26.35 -4.08
C ARG A 256 13.09 -26.36 -4.51
N ASN A 257 13.82 -25.27 -4.27
CA ASN A 257 15.24 -25.12 -4.60
C ASN A 257 16.17 -25.42 -3.42
N TYR A 258 15.65 -25.95 -2.31
CA TYR A 258 16.35 -26.12 -1.05
C TYR A 258 16.08 -27.52 -0.48
N GLU A 259 16.99 -28.00 0.36
CA GLU A 259 16.63 -28.97 1.38
C GLU A 259 15.89 -28.23 2.50
N SER A 260 14.63 -28.59 2.76
CA SER A 260 13.73 -27.77 3.57
C SER A 260 13.26 -28.43 4.85
N PHE A 261 13.29 -27.69 5.95
CA PHE A 261 12.75 -28.06 7.26
C PHE A 261 11.57 -27.16 7.59
N PHE A 262 10.48 -27.71 8.11
CA PHE A 262 9.24 -26.97 8.35
C PHE A 262 8.82 -27.04 9.83
N THR A 263 8.35 -25.92 10.34
CA THR A 263 7.65 -25.84 11.62
C THR A 263 6.57 -24.77 11.58
N GLN A 264 5.53 -24.94 12.37
CA GLN A 264 4.49 -23.93 12.57
C GLN A 264 4.44 -23.57 14.06
N PHE A 265 4.51 -22.28 14.36
CA PHE A 265 4.45 -21.81 15.74
C PHE A 265 3.00 -21.69 16.21
N HIS A 266 2.80 -21.99 17.49
CA HIS A 266 1.57 -21.88 18.24
C HIS A 266 1.86 -21.36 19.64
N ALA A 267 0.84 -20.99 20.41
CA ALA A 267 0.98 -20.37 21.73
C ALA A 267 1.90 -21.16 22.68
N GLU A 268 1.79 -22.49 22.64
CA GLU A 268 2.56 -23.40 23.49
C GLU A 268 3.87 -23.90 22.86
N THR A 269 4.33 -23.37 21.72
CA THR A 269 5.61 -23.78 21.14
C THR A 269 6.74 -23.38 22.08
N THR A 270 7.61 -24.33 22.41
CA THR A 270 8.73 -24.14 23.35
C THR A 270 10.09 -24.27 22.67
N TYR A 271 11.16 -23.96 23.41
CA TYR A 271 12.53 -24.24 22.99
C TYR A 271 12.74 -25.72 22.62
N SER A 272 12.13 -26.64 23.36
CA SER A 272 12.24 -28.09 23.12
C SER A 272 11.63 -28.54 21.79
N ASP A 273 10.67 -27.77 21.26
CA ASP A 273 10.00 -28.07 19.99
C ASP A 273 10.78 -27.52 18.79
N PHE A 274 11.46 -26.38 18.97
CA PHE A 274 12.15 -25.69 17.88
C PHE A 274 13.64 -25.99 17.79
N VAL A 275 14.33 -25.98 18.94
CA VAL A 275 15.76 -26.26 19.02
C VAL A 275 15.98 -27.73 19.35
N GLY A 276 15.39 -28.23 20.45
CA GLY A 276 15.44 -29.64 20.80
C GLY A 276 15.37 -29.87 22.31
N GLY A 277 14.99 -31.08 22.71
CA GLY A 277 14.78 -31.40 24.10
C GLY A 277 14.59 -32.90 24.37
N TYR A 278 14.63 -33.26 25.66
CA TYR A 278 14.40 -34.62 26.09
C TYR A 278 12.91 -34.95 26.09
N LYS A 279 12.54 -36.05 25.45
CA LYS A 279 11.18 -36.60 25.47
C LYS A 279 11.19 -38.00 26.08
N PRO A 280 10.14 -38.37 26.84
CA PRO A 280 10.00 -39.73 27.35
C PRO A 280 9.72 -40.69 26.18
N VAL A 281 10.46 -41.78 26.11
CA VAL A 281 10.28 -42.88 25.16
C VAL A 281 10.17 -44.18 25.95
N THR A 282 9.12 -44.93 25.66
CA THR A 282 8.88 -46.24 26.24
C THR A 282 9.33 -47.30 25.23
N ASP A 283 10.21 -48.20 25.65
CA ASP A 283 10.62 -49.33 24.81
C ASP A 283 9.54 -50.43 24.72
N ASP A 284 9.75 -51.44 23.88
CA ASP A 284 8.84 -52.58 23.71
C ASP A 284 8.60 -53.38 25.00
N LYS A 285 9.42 -53.16 26.05
CA LYS A 285 9.33 -53.80 27.36
C LYS A 285 8.63 -52.93 28.41
N GLY A 286 8.15 -51.74 28.03
CA GLY A 286 7.48 -50.81 28.94
C GLY A 286 8.43 -49.98 29.80
N GLN A 287 9.74 -49.98 29.53
CA GLN A 287 10.71 -49.21 30.31
C GLN A 287 10.78 -47.77 29.81
N LEU A 288 10.54 -46.81 30.73
CA LEU A 288 10.65 -45.38 30.45
C LEU A 288 12.12 -44.97 30.36
N SER A 289 12.49 -44.34 29.26
CA SER A 289 13.77 -43.68 29.05
C SER A 289 13.55 -42.25 28.56
N TYR A 290 14.53 -41.37 28.75
CA TYR A 290 14.51 -40.03 28.15
C TYR A 290 15.51 -40.00 27.01
N GLN A 291 15.03 -39.64 25.82
CA GLN A 291 15.86 -39.49 24.62
C GLN A 291 15.83 -38.05 24.16
N TYR A 292 16.98 -37.55 23.72
CA TYR A 292 17.08 -36.20 23.16
C TYR A 292 16.58 -36.21 21.71
N PHE A 293 15.67 -35.31 21.39
CA PHE A 293 15.19 -35.09 20.03
C PHE A 293 15.62 -33.70 19.57
N GLU A 294 16.22 -33.64 18.38
CA GLU A 294 16.52 -32.38 17.73
C GLU A 294 15.25 -31.75 17.19
N GLY A 295 15.16 -30.43 17.31
CA GLY A 295 14.12 -29.64 16.69
C GLY A 295 14.54 -29.17 15.30
N PRO A 296 13.60 -28.60 14.53
CA PRO A 296 13.81 -28.18 13.15
C PRO A 296 15.01 -27.24 12.93
N LEU A 297 15.33 -26.40 13.92
CA LEU A 297 16.52 -25.52 13.83
C LEU A 297 17.81 -26.33 13.82
N LEU A 298 17.95 -27.30 14.74
CA LEU A 298 19.17 -28.11 14.84
C LEU A 298 19.33 -29.02 13.64
N GLU A 299 18.24 -29.65 13.20
CA GLU A 299 18.22 -30.48 11.99
C GLU A 299 18.70 -29.67 10.77
N ALA A 300 18.18 -28.46 10.59
CA ALA A 300 18.59 -27.57 9.50
C ALA A 300 20.07 -27.12 9.61
N ILE A 301 20.56 -26.84 10.83
CA ILE A 301 21.97 -26.52 11.05
C ILE A 301 22.88 -27.70 10.71
N ARG A 302 22.48 -28.93 11.09
CA ARG A 302 23.25 -30.14 10.78
C ARG A 302 23.30 -30.40 9.29
N ALA A 303 22.17 -30.41 8.61
CA ALA A 303 22.10 -30.60 7.17
C ALA A 303 22.99 -29.57 6.43
N ALA A 304 22.93 -28.30 6.84
CA ALA A 304 23.73 -27.24 6.24
C ALA A 304 25.25 -27.41 6.50
N LYS A 305 25.65 -28.06 7.59
CA LYS A 305 27.05 -28.38 7.90
C LYS A 305 27.55 -29.65 7.21
N GLU A 306 26.68 -30.62 6.96
CA GLU A 306 27.02 -31.88 6.30
C GLU A 306 27.41 -31.66 4.83
N ASP A 307 26.65 -30.84 4.10
CA ASP A 307 26.96 -30.43 2.74
C ASP A 307 26.89 -28.90 2.58
N GLY A 308 28.05 -28.25 2.64
CA GLY A 308 28.18 -26.81 2.46
C GLY A 308 27.80 -26.29 1.06
N SER A 309 27.61 -27.16 0.07
CA SER A 309 27.19 -26.78 -1.28
C SER A 309 25.67 -26.78 -1.46
N GLN A 310 24.96 -27.57 -0.66
CA GLN A 310 23.50 -27.66 -0.68
C GLN A 310 22.88 -26.47 0.06
N LYS A 311 21.90 -25.79 -0.55
CA LYS A 311 21.15 -24.74 0.13
C LYS A 311 20.09 -25.36 1.05
N VAL A 312 20.07 -24.94 2.31
CA VAL A 312 19.10 -25.41 3.32
C VAL A 312 18.13 -24.28 3.67
N LEU A 313 16.84 -24.58 3.78
CA LEU A 313 15.80 -23.62 4.12
C LEU A 313 15.02 -24.07 5.36
N LEU A 314 15.08 -23.27 6.42
CA LEU A 314 14.18 -23.39 7.57
C LEU A 314 12.94 -22.54 7.34
N MET A 315 11.78 -23.18 7.31
CA MET A 315 10.47 -22.57 7.11
C MET A 315 9.72 -22.50 8.45
N ILE A 316 9.34 -21.29 8.86
CA ILE A 316 8.63 -21.04 10.12
C ILE A 316 7.29 -20.38 9.82
N ASP A 317 6.21 -21.14 9.86
CA ASP A 317 4.87 -20.59 9.67
C ASP A 317 4.36 -19.97 10.97
N GLU A 318 3.63 -18.85 10.88
CA GLU A 318 2.99 -18.17 12.00
C GLU A 318 3.96 -17.75 13.13
N ILE A 319 5.11 -17.17 12.78
CA ILE A 319 6.23 -16.87 13.68
C ILE A 319 5.83 -16.03 14.92
N ASN A 320 4.78 -15.22 14.83
CA ASN A 320 4.28 -14.39 15.93
C ASN A 320 3.31 -15.12 16.90
N ARG A 321 2.94 -16.38 16.64
CA ARG A 321 2.07 -17.16 17.54
C ARG A 321 2.78 -17.71 18.78
N ALA A 322 4.11 -17.68 18.82
CA ALA A 322 4.89 -18.10 19.97
C ALA A 322 5.72 -16.97 20.57
N ASN A 323 6.11 -17.10 21.84
CA ASN A 323 7.08 -16.19 22.46
C ASN A 323 8.47 -16.48 21.89
N LEU A 324 8.86 -15.71 20.87
CA LEU A 324 10.11 -15.92 20.14
C LEU A 324 11.36 -15.89 21.01
N SER A 325 11.39 -15.05 22.06
CA SER A 325 12.53 -15.02 22.97
C SER A 325 12.71 -16.34 23.71
N ASN A 326 11.60 -16.98 24.10
CA ASN A 326 11.63 -18.28 24.78
C ASN A 326 11.92 -19.42 23.80
N VAL A 327 11.34 -19.38 22.60
CA VAL A 327 11.51 -20.44 21.59
C VAL A 327 12.93 -20.47 21.03
N LEU A 328 13.53 -19.30 20.80
CA LEU A 328 14.89 -19.21 20.27
C LEU A 328 15.97 -19.41 21.33
N GLY A 329 15.70 -19.05 22.59
CA GLY A 329 16.70 -19.09 23.66
C GLY A 329 18.01 -18.41 23.26
N GLU A 330 19.12 -19.11 23.41
CA GLU A 330 20.45 -18.65 23.03
C GLU A 330 20.71 -18.68 21.51
N ALA A 331 19.95 -19.45 20.72
CA ALA A 331 20.06 -19.44 19.25
C ALA A 331 19.73 -18.07 18.66
N PHE A 332 19.00 -17.24 19.41
CA PHE A 332 18.74 -15.83 19.14
C PHE A 332 19.96 -15.06 18.67
N TYR A 333 21.14 -15.28 19.29
CA TYR A 333 22.38 -14.58 18.95
C TYR A 333 22.92 -14.94 17.55
N LEU A 334 22.56 -16.09 17.01
CA LEU A 334 23.10 -16.61 15.76
C LEU A 334 22.48 -15.96 14.52
N PHE A 335 21.28 -15.39 14.65
CA PHE A 335 20.56 -14.67 13.58
C PHE A 335 21.16 -13.29 13.27
N GLU A 336 22.27 -12.91 13.92
CA GLU A 336 22.93 -11.65 13.67
C GLU A 336 23.92 -11.74 12.49
N LYS A 337 23.79 -10.81 11.53
CA LYS A 337 24.64 -10.73 10.34
C LYS A 337 25.77 -9.71 10.56
N GLN A 338 26.84 -10.10 11.27
CA GLN A 338 28.07 -9.30 11.39
C GLN A 338 29.28 -10.00 10.77
N THR A 339 30.00 -9.26 9.94
CA THR A 339 31.28 -9.63 9.33
C THR A 339 32.44 -9.02 10.13
N GLY A 340 33.41 -9.84 10.54
CA GLY A 340 34.73 -9.35 10.98
C GLY A 340 34.97 -9.16 12.48
N GLN A 341 34.08 -9.63 13.38
CA GLN A 341 34.35 -9.67 14.83
C GLN A 341 34.29 -11.12 15.35
N GLN A 342 35.13 -11.43 16.35
CA GLN A 342 35.03 -12.69 17.09
C GLN A 342 33.68 -12.75 17.78
N ARG A 343 32.91 -13.81 17.50
CA ARG A 343 31.61 -14.03 18.12
C ARG A 343 31.76 -14.95 19.32
N ARG A 344 30.86 -14.77 20.29
CA ARG A 344 30.71 -15.76 21.35
C ARG A 344 30.17 -17.05 20.74
N LYS A 345 30.84 -18.17 21.00
CA LYS A 345 30.30 -19.50 20.69
C LYS A 345 29.02 -19.73 21.47
N VAL A 346 28.00 -20.20 20.78
CA VAL A 346 26.73 -20.63 21.34
C VAL A 346 26.72 -22.16 21.29
N GLU A 347 26.42 -22.77 22.43
CA GLU A 347 26.15 -24.20 22.54
C GLU A 347 24.64 -24.39 22.35
N LEU A 348 24.26 -25.23 21.39
CA LEU A 348 22.87 -25.64 21.16
C LEU A 348 22.78 -27.16 21.21
N GLY A 349 21.60 -27.69 21.51
CA GLY A 349 21.35 -29.12 21.36
C GLY A 349 21.44 -29.91 22.66
N ASP A 350 21.80 -31.18 22.53
CA ASP A 350 21.92 -32.10 23.65
C ASP A 350 23.00 -31.59 24.62
N PRO A 351 22.69 -31.31 25.90
CA PRO A 351 23.68 -30.92 26.88
C PRO A 351 24.84 -31.91 27.05
N GLN A 352 24.65 -33.18 26.68
CA GLN A 352 25.72 -34.20 26.71
C GLN A 352 26.66 -34.12 25.49
N ASN A 353 26.16 -33.61 24.36
CA ASN A 353 26.90 -33.49 23.11
C ASN A 353 26.41 -32.28 22.30
N PRO A 354 26.66 -31.05 22.80
CA PRO A 354 26.13 -29.86 22.16
C PRO A 354 26.86 -29.56 20.86
N ILE A 355 26.17 -28.90 19.93
CA ILE A 355 26.83 -28.24 18.81
C ILE A 355 27.34 -26.88 19.26
N GLU A 356 28.63 -26.62 19.08
CA GLU A 356 29.21 -25.29 19.25
C GLU A 356 29.24 -24.55 17.92
N ILE A 357 28.60 -23.39 17.84
CA ILE A 357 28.65 -22.52 16.67
C ILE A 357 28.77 -21.05 17.02
N GLU A 358 29.53 -20.31 16.22
CA GLU A 358 29.67 -18.86 16.31
C GLU A 358 28.64 -18.13 15.43
N ALA A 359 28.19 -18.79 14.36
CA ALA A 359 27.21 -18.27 13.42
C ALA A 359 26.44 -19.42 12.77
N LEU A 360 25.23 -19.13 12.26
CA LEU A 360 24.53 -20.06 11.39
C LEU A 360 25.35 -20.28 10.08
N PRO A 361 25.32 -21.49 9.50
CA PRO A 361 25.96 -21.77 8.22
C PRO A 361 25.53 -20.80 7.12
N THR A 362 26.44 -20.44 6.21
CA THR A 362 26.15 -19.44 5.16
C THR A 362 25.18 -19.94 4.10
N ASN A 363 25.05 -21.25 3.95
CA ASN A 363 24.08 -21.95 3.11
C ASN A 363 22.74 -22.24 3.82
N LEU A 364 22.57 -21.84 5.09
CA LEU A 364 21.30 -21.90 5.81
C LEU A 364 20.52 -20.59 5.65
N TYR A 365 19.30 -20.71 5.14
CA TYR A 365 18.34 -19.65 4.93
C TYR A 365 17.14 -19.87 5.84
N VAL A 366 16.49 -18.79 6.27
CA VAL A 366 15.28 -18.84 7.08
C VAL A 366 14.21 -17.97 6.43
N ILE A 367 13.06 -18.56 6.20
CA ILE A 367 11.87 -17.85 5.76
C ILE A 367 10.74 -18.10 6.76
N ALA A 368 10.04 -17.04 7.12
CA ALA A 368 8.95 -17.13 8.07
C ALA A 368 7.71 -16.40 7.58
N THR A 369 6.53 -16.80 8.05
CA THR A 369 5.26 -16.10 7.75
C THR A 369 4.70 -15.46 9.02
N MET A 370 4.02 -14.33 8.85
CA MET A 370 3.37 -13.59 9.93
C MET A 370 2.02 -13.06 9.45
N ASN A 371 0.93 -13.48 10.09
CA ASN A 371 -0.36 -12.81 9.90
C ASN A 371 -0.39 -11.53 10.74
N THR A 372 -0.73 -10.42 10.08
CA THR A 372 -0.78 -9.10 10.73
C THR A 372 -2.16 -8.75 11.28
N ALA A 373 -3.21 -9.44 10.82
CA ALA A 373 -4.58 -9.24 11.31
C ALA A 373 -4.81 -9.82 12.71
N ASP A 374 -4.05 -10.87 13.06
CA ASP A 374 -4.15 -11.54 14.35
C ASP A 374 -3.48 -10.68 15.44
N ARG A 375 -4.30 -9.99 16.24
CA ARG A 375 -3.83 -9.09 17.32
C ARG A 375 -3.59 -9.78 18.67
N SER A 376 -3.93 -11.06 18.80
CA SER A 376 -3.70 -11.88 20.00
C SER A 376 -2.26 -12.42 20.12
N LEU A 377 -1.36 -11.97 19.25
CA LEU A 377 -0.07 -12.59 19.00
C LEU A 377 1.07 -11.96 19.81
N ALA A 378 2.13 -12.75 20.06
CA ALA A 378 3.28 -12.31 20.82
C ALA A 378 3.98 -11.15 20.07
N VAL A 379 4.28 -10.08 20.80
CA VAL A 379 4.98 -8.92 20.22
C VAL A 379 6.39 -9.35 19.82
N VAL A 380 6.69 -9.28 18.52
CA VAL A 380 8.06 -9.50 18.03
C VAL A 380 8.92 -8.31 18.45
N ASP A 381 9.87 -8.57 19.36
CA ASP A 381 10.79 -7.56 19.89
C ASP A 381 11.61 -6.86 18.77
N PHE A 382 11.90 -5.58 18.98
CA PHE A 382 12.75 -4.75 18.11
C PHE A 382 14.12 -5.37 17.86
N ALA A 383 14.67 -6.15 18.81
CA ALA A 383 15.91 -6.88 18.60
C ALA A 383 15.79 -7.93 17.47
N LEU A 384 14.70 -8.71 17.43
CA LEU A 384 14.44 -9.66 16.34
C LEU A 384 14.15 -8.95 15.04
N ARG A 385 13.35 -7.88 15.10
CA ARG A 385 13.01 -7.12 13.89
C ARG A 385 14.25 -6.65 13.12
N ARG A 386 15.35 -6.34 13.80
CA ARG A 386 16.61 -5.91 13.17
C ARG A 386 17.40 -7.04 12.49
N ARG A 387 17.17 -8.30 12.87
CA ARG A 387 17.90 -9.48 12.37
C ARG A 387 17.24 -10.13 11.15
N PHE A 388 15.94 -9.96 11.02
CA PHE A 388 15.18 -10.41 9.86
C PHE A 388 14.95 -9.25 8.89
N ALA A 389 14.93 -9.55 7.59
CA ALA A 389 14.37 -8.66 6.59
C ALA A 389 12.85 -8.86 6.53
N TRP A 390 12.10 -7.77 6.56
CA TRP A 390 10.64 -7.82 6.58
C TRP A 390 10.11 -7.46 5.20
N PHE A 391 9.30 -8.35 4.64
CA PHE A 391 8.62 -8.14 3.38
C PHE A 391 7.12 -8.13 3.62
N THR A 392 6.46 -7.00 3.35
CA THR A 392 5.01 -6.89 3.49
C THR A 392 4.34 -7.30 2.18
N MET A 393 3.49 -8.32 2.25
CA MET A 393 2.61 -8.76 1.17
C MET A 393 1.26 -8.06 1.31
N TYR A 394 0.88 -7.35 0.26
CA TYR A 394 -0.44 -6.73 0.14
C TYR A 394 -1.33 -7.57 -0.77
N PRO A 395 -2.66 -7.50 -0.59
CA PRO A 395 -3.61 -8.04 -1.55
C PRO A 395 -3.33 -7.47 -2.95
N HIS A 396 -3.44 -8.32 -3.97
CA HIS A 396 -3.22 -7.92 -5.35
C HIS A 396 -4.09 -8.75 -6.29
N SER A 397 -4.48 -8.16 -7.42
CA SER A 397 -5.24 -8.89 -8.43
C SER A 397 -4.43 -10.04 -9.02
N LEU A 398 -5.11 -11.16 -9.25
CA LEU A 398 -4.54 -12.30 -9.98
C LEU A 398 -5.13 -12.38 -11.38
N ASN A 399 -4.39 -13.01 -12.28
CA ASN A 399 -4.96 -13.47 -13.54
C ASN A 399 -5.60 -14.84 -13.32
N SER A 400 -6.81 -15.04 -13.83
CA SER A 400 -7.42 -16.37 -13.91
C SER A 400 -6.49 -17.31 -14.69
N SER A 401 -6.28 -18.52 -14.18
CA SER A 401 -5.33 -19.47 -14.77
C SER A 401 -5.79 -20.91 -14.60
N GLY A 402 -5.61 -21.72 -15.65
CA GLY A 402 -6.00 -23.13 -15.64
C GLY A 402 -7.47 -23.34 -15.27
N ASN A 403 -7.70 -24.09 -14.18
CA ASN A 403 -9.01 -24.41 -13.63
C ASN A 403 -9.45 -23.44 -12.51
N GLN A 404 -8.83 -22.26 -12.40
CA GLN A 404 -9.16 -21.28 -11.37
C GLN A 404 -9.63 -19.95 -11.98
N VAL A 405 -10.66 -19.38 -11.37
CA VAL A 405 -11.27 -18.10 -11.75
C VAL A 405 -11.02 -17.10 -10.63
N PHE A 406 -10.42 -15.97 -10.98
CA PHE A 406 -10.27 -14.83 -10.08
C PHE A 406 -11.44 -13.85 -10.25
N HIS A 407 -12.14 -13.58 -9.16
CA HIS A 407 -13.30 -12.70 -9.09
C HIS A 407 -12.89 -11.25 -8.90
N SER A 408 -12.28 -10.67 -9.94
CA SER A 408 -11.69 -9.32 -9.90
C SER A 408 -12.70 -8.23 -9.54
N LYS A 409 -13.97 -8.35 -9.96
CA LYS A 409 -15.01 -7.37 -9.65
C LYS A 409 -15.18 -7.21 -8.13
N GLN A 410 -15.31 -8.32 -7.40
CA GLN A 410 -15.51 -8.35 -5.95
C GLN A 410 -14.24 -7.91 -5.22
N PHE A 411 -13.07 -8.39 -5.68
CA PHE A 411 -11.77 -7.96 -5.13
C PHE A 411 -11.59 -6.45 -5.25
N GLU A 412 -11.72 -5.88 -6.45
CA GLU A 412 -11.54 -4.45 -6.71
C GLU A 412 -12.57 -3.60 -5.96
N ALA A 413 -13.78 -4.12 -5.72
CA ALA A 413 -14.78 -3.42 -4.91
C ALA A 413 -14.37 -3.35 -3.44
N MET A 414 -13.88 -4.46 -2.87
CA MET A 414 -13.36 -4.49 -1.50
C MET A 414 -12.10 -3.61 -1.36
N ASP A 415 -11.13 -3.75 -2.27
CA ASP A 415 -9.92 -2.93 -2.30
C ASP A 415 -10.29 -1.44 -2.33
N ARG A 416 -11.21 -1.00 -3.19
CA ARG A 416 -11.66 0.41 -3.19
C ARG A 416 -12.19 0.89 -1.85
N ILE A 417 -12.90 0.04 -1.10
CA ILE A 417 -13.41 0.37 0.23
C ILE A 417 -12.23 0.52 1.21
N PHE A 418 -11.32 -0.45 1.26
CA PHE A 418 -10.12 -0.37 2.10
C PHE A 418 -9.22 0.82 1.74
N GLN A 419 -9.01 1.07 0.45
CA GLN A 419 -8.21 2.18 -0.03
C GLN A 419 -8.82 3.54 0.32
N THR A 420 -10.13 3.61 0.53
CA THR A 420 -10.83 4.86 0.85
C THR A 420 -10.91 5.11 2.35
N TYR A 421 -11.24 4.07 3.13
CA TYR A 421 -11.64 4.22 4.52
C TYR A 421 -10.63 3.66 5.53
N ALA A 422 -9.84 2.64 5.18
CA ALA A 422 -8.94 2.01 6.13
C ALA A 422 -7.80 2.95 6.53
N THR A 423 -7.45 3.01 7.80
CA THR A 423 -6.18 3.59 8.24
C THR A 423 -4.98 2.78 7.73
N SER A 424 -3.76 3.30 7.90
CA SER A 424 -2.55 2.58 7.49
C SER A 424 -2.38 1.22 8.19
N GLU A 425 -2.89 1.09 9.41
CA GLU A 425 -2.87 -0.18 10.14
C GLU A 425 -3.97 -1.12 9.65
N GLU A 426 -5.19 -0.60 9.43
CA GLU A 426 -6.34 -1.40 8.97
C GLU A 426 -6.20 -1.90 7.53
N LEU A 427 -5.35 -1.28 6.69
CA LEU A 427 -4.98 -1.84 5.38
C LEU A 427 -4.42 -3.27 5.48
N MET A 428 -3.84 -3.63 6.63
CA MET A 428 -3.32 -4.98 6.86
C MET A 428 -4.40 -6.02 7.19
N LEU A 429 -5.66 -5.60 7.25
CA LEU A 429 -6.84 -6.44 7.47
C LEU A 429 -7.53 -6.82 6.16
N GLU A 430 -7.19 -6.15 5.06
CA GLU A 430 -7.85 -6.36 3.77
C GLU A 430 -7.77 -7.83 3.34
N PRO A 431 -8.91 -8.50 3.07
CA PRO A 431 -8.91 -9.89 2.65
C PRO A 431 -8.07 -10.09 1.38
N GLY A 432 -7.09 -10.98 1.45
CA GLY A 432 -6.19 -11.26 0.33
C GLY A 432 -6.87 -11.95 -0.85
N GLN A 433 -6.17 -11.98 -1.97
CA GLN A 433 -6.64 -12.50 -3.24
C GLN A 433 -7.12 -13.96 -3.22
N ALA A 434 -6.66 -14.77 -2.26
CA ALA A 434 -7.10 -16.16 -2.10
C ALA A 434 -8.59 -16.29 -1.75
N TYR A 435 -9.22 -15.27 -1.14
CA TYR A 435 -10.67 -15.25 -0.87
C TYR A 435 -11.51 -15.08 -2.14
N TYR A 436 -10.90 -14.58 -3.22
CA TYR A 436 -11.56 -14.27 -4.49
C TYR A 436 -11.16 -15.24 -5.61
N LEU A 437 -10.53 -16.36 -5.26
CA LEU A 437 -10.09 -17.37 -6.20
C LEU A 437 -10.93 -18.64 -5.99
N THR A 438 -11.67 -19.04 -7.02
CA THR A 438 -12.50 -20.25 -6.99
C THR A 438 -12.07 -21.23 -8.08
N ASP A 439 -12.49 -22.48 -7.95
CA ASP A 439 -12.44 -23.40 -9.08
C ASP A 439 -13.37 -22.90 -10.19
N SER A 440 -13.05 -23.27 -11.43
CA SER A 440 -13.80 -22.84 -12.62
C SER A 440 -15.18 -23.49 -12.72
N GLU A 441 -15.35 -24.68 -12.14
CA GLU A 441 -16.65 -25.35 -12.05
C GLU A 441 -17.52 -24.63 -11.01
N ASN A 442 -18.66 -24.09 -11.46
CA ASN A 442 -19.60 -23.33 -10.61
C ASN A 442 -18.97 -22.11 -9.91
N ALA A 443 -18.03 -21.42 -10.59
CA ALA A 443 -17.26 -20.32 -10.02
C ALA A 443 -18.10 -19.22 -9.34
N ASP A 444 -19.22 -18.82 -9.94
CA ASP A 444 -20.08 -17.76 -9.39
C ASP A 444 -20.80 -18.19 -8.09
N ASP A 445 -21.26 -19.45 -8.01
CA ASP A 445 -21.90 -19.98 -6.82
C ASP A 445 -20.88 -20.19 -5.69
N LEU A 446 -19.69 -20.70 -6.02
CA LEU A 446 -18.57 -20.81 -5.07
C LEU A 446 -18.14 -19.44 -4.53
N MET A 447 -18.16 -18.40 -5.36
CA MET A 447 -17.83 -17.05 -4.91
C MET A 447 -18.90 -16.50 -3.97
N LYS A 448 -20.18 -16.76 -4.24
CA LYS A 448 -21.27 -16.41 -3.31
C LYS A 448 -21.10 -17.12 -1.97
N ASP A 449 -20.79 -18.41 -1.98
CA ASP A 449 -20.53 -19.17 -0.76
C ASP A 449 -19.35 -18.58 0.03
N ARG A 450 -18.24 -18.25 -0.63
CA ARG A 450 -17.10 -17.58 0.03
C ARG A 450 -17.47 -16.20 0.58
N MET A 451 -18.26 -15.44 -0.16
CA MET A 451 -18.77 -14.14 0.29
C MET A 451 -19.62 -14.28 1.56
N GLU A 452 -20.53 -15.25 1.58
CA GLU A 452 -21.49 -15.46 2.68
C GLU A 452 -20.86 -16.09 3.92
N TYR A 453 -20.00 -17.10 3.73
CA TYR A 453 -19.50 -17.94 4.82
C TYR A 453 -18.06 -17.63 5.25
N GLU A 454 -17.30 -16.85 4.48
CA GLU A 454 -15.93 -16.46 4.84
C GLU A 454 -15.78 -14.94 4.98
N LEU A 455 -16.07 -14.17 3.92
CA LEU A 455 -15.82 -12.72 3.90
C LEU A 455 -16.78 -11.94 4.79
N LEU A 456 -18.08 -12.23 4.73
CA LEU A 456 -19.08 -11.54 5.53
C LEU A 456 -18.86 -11.71 7.04
N PRO A 457 -18.61 -12.93 7.58
CA PRO A 457 -18.26 -13.12 8.98
C PRO A 457 -16.95 -12.42 9.38
N LEU A 458 -15.92 -12.48 8.52
CA LEU A 458 -14.64 -11.82 8.78
C LEU A 458 -14.79 -10.29 8.90
N ILE A 459 -15.53 -9.67 7.97
CA ILE A 459 -15.78 -8.22 8.01
C ILE A 459 -16.65 -7.83 9.21
N ARG A 460 -17.62 -8.65 9.60
CA ARG A 460 -18.39 -8.44 10.84
C ARG A 460 -17.47 -8.43 12.05
N GLU A 461 -16.58 -9.42 12.16
CA GLU A 461 -15.62 -9.48 13.27
C GLU A 461 -14.73 -8.23 13.34
N TYR A 462 -14.25 -7.71 12.19
CA TYR A 462 -13.50 -6.46 12.18
C TYR A 462 -14.31 -5.29 12.76
N LEU A 463 -15.56 -5.12 12.32
CA LEU A 463 -16.43 -4.05 12.81
C LEU A 463 -16.76 -4.20 14.30
N ASP A 464 -17.01 -5.42 14.77
CA ASP A 464 -17.31 -5.73 16.17
C ASP A 464 -16.11 -5.42 17.09
N ASN A 465 -14.88 -5.60 16.58
CA ASN A 465 -13.65 -5.23 17.27
C ASN A 465 -13.27 -3.75 17.16
N GLY A 466 -14.15 -2.90 16.59
CA GLY A 466 -13.91 -1.47 16.45
C GLY A 466 -12.99 -1.09 15.30
N LEU A 467 -12.76 -1.99 14.35
CA LEU A 467 -11.93 -1.78 13.16
C LEU A 467 -12.82 -1.46 11.96
N MET A 468 -12.28 -0.73 10.98
CA MET A 468 -12.98 -0.39 9.73
C MET A 468 -14.30 0.36 9.96
N ILE A 469 -14.49 1.01 11.11
CA ILE A 469 -15.74 1.68 11.49
C ILE A 469 -16.14 2.77 10.49
N GLN A 470 -15.16 3.49 9.93
CA GLN A 470 -15.43 4.51 8.90
C GLN A 470 -15.98 3.92 7.60
N ALA A 471 -15.73 2.63 7.34
CA ALA A 471 -16.17 1.93 6.15
C ALA A 471 -17.52 1.22 6.33
N LYS A 472 -18.14 1.30 7.51
CA LYS A 472 -19.32 0.51 7.91
C LYS A 472 -20.43 0.51 6.86
N ASP A 473 -20.81 1.69 6.36
CA ASP A 473 -21.89 1.83 5.39
C ASP A 473 -21.50 1.29 4.01
N ALA A 474 -20.26 1.54 3.57
CA ALA A 474 -19.75 1.04 2.29
C ALA A 474 -19.62 -0.49 2.27
N LEU A 475 -19.14 -1.07 3.37
CA LEU A 475 -19.06 -2.52 3.55
C LEU A 475 -20.47 -3.13 3.60
N ASN A 476 -21.42 -2.50 4.30
CA ASN A 476 -22.81 -2.99 4.33
C ASN A 476 -23.42 -2.97 2.92
N GLN A 477 -23.25 -1.87 2.18
CA GLN A 477 -23.76 -1.77 0.82
C GLN A 477 -23.15 -2.83 -0.09
N PHE A 478 -21.84 -3.11 0.04
CA PHE A 478 -21.18 -4.16 -0.73
C PHE A 478 -21.82 -5.54 -0.54
N PHE A 479 -22.13 -5.94 0.69
CA PHE A 479 -22.80 -7.23 0.94
C PHE A 479 -24.29 -7.23 0.57
N VAL A 480 -24.97 -6.09 0.67
CA VAL A 480 -26.35 -5.95 0.15
C VAL A 480 -26.36 -6.15 -1.36
N ASP A 481 -25.42 -5.56 -2.09
CA ASP A 481 -25.34 -5.65 -3.55
C ASP A 481 -24.95 -7.05 -4.03
N GLU A 482 -24.01 -7.71 -3.34
CA GLU A 482 -23.49 -9.03 -3.77
C GLU A 482 -24.31 -10.22 -3.22
N LEU A 483 -24.91 -10.10 -2.02
CA LEU A 483 -25.62 -11.20 -1.34
C LEU A 483 -27.08 -10.91 -0.98
N ASN A 484 -27.56 -9.66 -1.12
CA ASN A 484 -28.86 -9.22 -0.59
C ASN A 484 -28.98 -9.46 0.93
N GLN A 485 -27.87 -9.31 1.67
CA GLN A 485 -27.80 -9.44 3.12
C GLN A 485 -27.19 -8.19 3.77
N THR A 486 -27.66 -7.84 4.97
CA THR A 486 -27.10 -6.75 5.77
C THR A 486 -25.96 -7.26 6.65
N LEU A 487 -24.97 -6.40 6.92
CA LEU A 487 -23.91 -6.71 7.89
C LEU A 487 -24.43 -6.75 9.33
N PHE A 488 -25.48 -5.99 9.63
CA PHE A 488 -26.12 -5.94 10.95
C PHE A 488 -27.38 -6.79 10.90
N ILE A 489 -27.40 -7.86 11.70
CA ILE A 489 -28.56 -8.70 11.98
C ILE A 489 -28.82 -8.67 13.47
#